data_AF-A0A522X423-F1
#
_entry.id   AF-A0A522X423-F1
#
_cell.length_a   1.000
_cell.length_b   1.000
_cell.length_c   1.000
_cell.angle_alpha   90.00
_cell.angle_beta   90.00
_cell.angle_gamma   90.00
#
_symmetry.space_group_name_H-M   'P 1'
#
loop_
_entity.id
_entity.type
_entity.pdbx_description
1 polymer ?
#
loop_
_entity_poly.entity_id
_entity_poly.type
_entity_poly.pdbx_seq_one_letter_code
_entity_poly.pdbx_strand_id
1 'polypeptide(L)'
;TKEGAAPLWEEAITEWRQAVEALPRALMPQEWASSQVRLGGALYRLDLLTGQTELLREALQALQATLQVYSRTETPQRWAEIMHTVAQVLEVYGDQIKNTDVLQRAVDACRSVLEIRTRERGPLAWAATQNTLGSALFLLDRHSEGGGGHLAEAETALASALEVFQAHGAKGPAKVAAKNLGHVRKLAETRKGRQVVDPHWLDDLK
;
A
#
# COMPACT_ATOMS: atom_id res chain seq x y z
N THR A 1 21.46 -3.87 -10.38
CA THR A 1 21.44 -2.79 -9.35
C THR A 1 20.18 -1.97 -9.53
N LYS A 2 19.80 -1.11 -8.57
CA LYS A 2 18.63 -0.20 -8.73
C LYS A 2 18.75 0.66 -10.00
N GLU A 3 19.97 1.06 -10.35
CA GLU A 3 20.30 1.88 -11.52
C GLU A 3 20.04 1.16 -12.86
N GLY A 4 20.20 -0.16 -12.93
CA GLY A 4 19.95 -0.93 -14.16
C GLY A 4 18.47 -1.21 -14.42
N ALA A 5 17.59 -1.03 -13.43
CA ALA A 5 16.16 -1.35 -13.55
C ALA A 5 15.32 -0.17 -14.02
N ALA A 6 15.73 1.07 -13.74
CA ALA A 6 14.95 2.26 -14.10
C ALA A 6 14.72 2.40 -15.61
N PRO A 7 15.75 2.22 -16.49
CA PRO A 7 15.54 2.30 -17.94
C PRO A 7 14.55 1.25 -18.47
N LEU A 8 14.54 0.04 -17.88
CA LEU A 8 13.60 -1.02 -18.26
C LEU A 8 12.15 -0.65 -17.90
N TRP A 9 11.94 0.07 -16.80
CA TRP A 9 10.61 0.56 -16.43
C TRP A 9 10.19 1.72 -17.32
N GLU A 10 11.10 2.63 -17.68
CA GLU A 10 10.83 3.73 -18.61
C GLU A 10 10.43 3.23 -20.00
N GLU A 11 11.14 2.23 -20.52
CA GLU A 11 10.80 1.55 -21.77
C GLU A 11 9.42 0.88 -21.66
N ALA A 12 9.18 0.09 -20.60
CA ALA A 12 7.89 -0.55 -20.39
C ALA A 12 6.73 0.46 -20.28
N ILE A 13 6.92 1.58 -19.58
CA ILE A 13 5.92 2.65 -19.48
C ILE A 13 5.61 3.22 -20.87
N THR A 14 6.63 3.43 -21.70
CA THR A 14 6.46 3.92 -23.07
C THR A 14 5.61 2.96 -23.90
N GLU A 15 5.95 1.67 -23.88
CA GLU A 15 5.18 0.62 -24.58
C GLU A 15 3.74 0.51 -24.07
N TRP A 16 3.52 0.57 -22.75
CA TRP A 16 2.17 0.49 -22.19
C TRP A 16 1.32 1.73 -22.50
N ARG A 17 1.92 2.92 -22.56
CA ARG A 17 1.21 4.14 -23.02
C ARG A 17 0.77 3.98 -24.47
N GLN A 18 1.66 3.52 -25.34
CA GLN A 18 1.31 3.26 -26.74
C GLN A 18 0.21 2.20 -26.87
N ALA A 19 0.28 1.12 -26.09
CA ALA A 19 -0.77 0.09 -26.07
C ALA A 19 -2.13 0.66 -25.63
N VAL A 20 -2.16 1.49 -24.59
CA VAL A 20 -3.39 2.14 -24.10
C VAL A 20 -4.00 3.06 -25.16
N GLU A 21 -3.17 3.78 -25.92
CA GLU A 21 -3.61 4.66 -27.01
C GLU A 21 -4.12 3.87 -28.24
N ALA A 22 -3.43 2.79 -28.59
CA ALA A 22 -3.76 1.98 -29.76
C ALA A 22 -4.96 1.05 -29.55
N LEU A 23 -5.28 0.66 -28.30
CA LEU A 23 -6.36 -0.26 -27.97
C LEU A 23 -7.72 0.47 -27.88
N PRO A 24 -8.65 0.26 -28.82
CA PRO A 24 -9.98 0.85 -28.75
C PRO A 24 -10.79 0.20 -27.62
N ARG A 25 -10.96 0.92 -26.51
CA ARG A 25 -11.69 0.44 -25.33
C ARG A 25 -13.07 -0.15 -25.64
N ALA A 26 -13.79 0.42 -26.61
CA ALA A 26 -15.14 -0.04 -26.97
C ALA A 26 -15.15 -1.45 -27.58
N LEU A 27 -14.06 -1.85 -28.25
CA LEU A 27 -13.94 -3.15 -28.90
C LEU A 27 -13.12 -4.14 -28.07
N MET A 28 -12.16 -3.63 -27.30
CA MET A 28 -11.19 -4.42 -26.53
C MET A 28 -11.08 -3.91 -25.09
N PRO A 29 -12.18 -3.89 -24.31
CA PRO A 29 -12.19 -3.27 -22.99
C PRO A 29 -11.24 -3.96 -22.00
N GLN A 30 -11.11 -5.29 -22.08
CA GLN A 30 -10.28 -6.05 -21.15
C GLN A 30 -8.79 -5.89 -21.41
N GLU A 31 -8.39 -5.85 -22.68
CA GLU A 31 -7.01 -5.63 -23.12
C GLU A 31 -6.58 -4.19 -22.82
N TRP A 32 -7.46 -3.23 -23.08
CA TRP A 32 -7.25 -1.83 -22.72
C TRP A 32 -7.06 -1.68 -21.20
N ALA A 33 -7.96 -2.27 -20.40
CA ALA A 33 -7.84 -2.20 -18.94
C ALA A 33 -6.62 -2.98 -18.41
N SER A 34 -6.25 -4.10 -19.04
CA SER A 34 -5.03 -4.82 -18.68
C SER A 34 -3.77 -4.02 -18.96
N SER A 35 -3.73 -3.27 -20.06
CA SER A 35 -2.62 -2.35 -20.40
C SER A 35 -2.53 -1.21 -19.38
N GLN A 36 -3.68 -0.66 -18.96
CA GLN A 36 -3.75 0.33 -17.87
C GLN A 36 -3.22 -0.22 -16.54
N VAL A 37 -3.55 -1.46 -16.16
CA VAL A 37 -2.98 -2.11 -14.95
C VAL A 37 -1.46 -2.23 -15.06
N ARG A 38 -0.94 -2.62 -16.23
CA ARG A 38 0.51 -2.76 -16.46
C ARG A 38 1.21 -1.39 -16.40
N LEU A 39 0.62 -0.37 -17.01
CA LEU A 39 1.11 1.01 -16.95
C LEU A 39 1.19 1.50 -15.50
N GLY A 40 0.09 1.41 -14.74
CA GLY A 40 0.05 1.84 -13.35
C GLY A 40 1.05 1.08 -12.45
N GLY A 41 1.21 -0.22 -12.67
CA GLY A 41 2.22 -1.02 -11.98
C GLY A 41 3.65 -0.60 -12.31
N ALA A 42 3.96 -0.32 -13.58
CA ALA A 42 5.29 0.11 -14.01
C ALA A 42 5.66 1.49 -13.47
N LEU A 43 4.72 2.44 -13.53
CA LEU A 43 4.87 3.79 -12.95
C LEU A 43 5.16 3.72 -11.44
N TYR A 44 4.40 2.90 -10.71
CA TYR A 44 4.65 2.65 -9.29
C TYR A 44 6.06 2.09 -9.03
N ARG A 45 6.51 1.12 -9.83
CA ARG A 45 7.86 0.55 -9.66
C ARG A 45 8.97 1.55 -9.99
N LEU A 46 8.78 2.41 -10.98
CA LEU A 46 9.74 3.46 -11.31
C LEU A 46 9.80 4.53 -10.21
N ASP A 47 8.67 4.91 -9.61
CA ASP A 47 8.68 5.80 -8.44
C ASP A 47 9.46 5.19 -7.28
N LEU A 48 9.27 3.91 -6.94
CA LEU A 48 10.04 3.27 -5.87
C LEU A 48 11.57 3.29 -6.08
N LEU A 49 12.02 3.47 -7.33
CA LEU A 49 13.44 3.61 -7.67
C LEU A 49 13.91 5.07 -7.67
N THR A 50 13.05 6.02 -8.05
CA THR A 50 13.44 7.40 -8.39
C THR A 50 12.88 8.47 -7.45
N GLY A 51 11.80 8.18 -6.73
CA GLY A 51 11.09 9.12 -5.86
C GLY A 51 10.30 10.20 -6.60
N GLN A 52 9.94 9.97 -7.86
CA GLN A 52 9.20 10.91 -8.68
C GLN A 52 7.69 10.83 -8.44
N THR A 53 7.22 11.64 -7.50
CA THR A 53 5.83 11.68 -7.03
C THR A 53 4.77 11.81 -8.15
N GLU A 54 5.06 12.52 -9.25
CA GLU A 54 4.12 12.65 -10.37
C GLU A 54 3.80 11.30 -11.05
N LEU A 55 4.73 10.34 -11.02
CA LEU A 55 4.49 8.97 -11.52
C LEU A 55 3.39 8.27 -10.72
N LEU A 56 3.28 8.53 -9.41
CA LEU A 56 2.23 7.95 -8.58
C LEU A 56 0.85 8.53 -8.92
N ARG A 57 0.78 9.81 -9.29
CA ARG A 57 -0.47 10.43 -9.74
C ARG A 57 -0.95 9.80 -11.05
N GLU A 58 -0.04 9.62 -12.01
CA GLU A 58 -0.35 8.93 -13.27
C GLU A 58 -0.73 7.47 -13.02
N ALA A 59 -0.03 6.78 -12.12
CA ALA A 59 -0.35 5.39 -11.75
C ALA A 59 -1.77 5.26 -11.20
N LEU A 60 -2.18 6.18 -10.32
CA LEU A 60 -3.55 6.22 -9.79
C LEU A 60 -4.57 6.47 -10.90
N GLN A 61 -4.30 7.38 -11.84
CA GLN A 61 -5.20 7.62 -12.97
C GLN A 61 -5.35 6.38 -13.85
N ALA A 62 -4.25 5.72 -14.20
CA ALA A 62 -4.26 4.49 -14.99
C ALA A 62 -5.04 3.38 -14.29
N LEU A 63 -4.77 3.14 -13.00
CA LEU A 63 -5.47 2.11 -12.21
C LEU A 63 -6.96 2.42 -12.02
N GLN A 64 -7.33 3.68 -11.76
CA GLN A 64 -8.73 4.09 -11.64
C GLN A 64 -9.49 3.92 -12.95
N ALA A 65 -8.84 4.15 -14.10
CA ALA A 65 -9.46 3.98 -15.40
C ALA A 65 -9.96 2.55 -15.63
N THR A 66 -9.30 1.55 -15.04
CA THR A 66 -9.68 0.12 -15.12
C THR A 66 -11.01 -0.19 -14.44
N LEU A 67 -11.47 0.66 -13.51
CA LEU A 67 -12.74 0.49 -12.80
C LEU A 67 -13.96 0.73 -13.72
N GLN A 68 -13.74 1.23 -14.93
CA GLN A 68 -14.75 1.30 -15.99
C GLN A 68 -15.02 -0.06 -16.65
N VAL A 69 -14.16 -1.05 -16.41
CA VAL A 69 -14.23 -2.40 -17.00
C VAL A 69 -14.37 -3.46 -15.91
N TYR A 70 -13.66 -3.29 -14.79
CA TYR A 70 -13.66 -4.22 -13.68
C TYR A 70 -14.39 -3.63 -12.48
N SER A 71 -15.52 -4.23 -12.11
CA SER A 71 -16.33 -3.81 -10.97
C SER A 71 -16.22 -4.81 -9.81
N ARG A 72 -16.54 -4.32 -8.61
CA ARG A 72 -16.59 -5.12 -7.39
C ARG A 72 -17.64 -6.23 -7.46
N THR A 73 -18.73 -6.00 -8.21
CA THR A 73 -19.88 -6.92 -8.30
C THR A 73 -19.69 -7.96 -9.41
N GLU A 74 -19.18 -7.57 -10.58
CA GLU A 74 -19.08 -8.46 -11.74
C GLU A 74 -17.74 -9.20 -11.78
N THR A 75 -16.66 -8.54 -11.33
CA THR A 75 -15.30 -9.10 -11.36
C THR A 75 -14.58 -8.93 -10.02
N PRO A 76 -15.13 -9.45 -8.91
CA PRO A 76 -14.65 -9.15 -7.55
C PRO A 76 -13.17 -9.43 -7.33
N GLN A 77 -12.65 -10.55 -7.86
CA GLN A 77 -11.23 -10.92 -7.70
C GLN A 77 -10.31 -9.96 -8.44
N ARG A 78 -10.66 -9.61 -9.69
CA ARG A 78 -9.88 -8.67 -10.50
C ARG A 78 -9.91 -7.26 -9.92
N TRP A 79 -11.09 -6.83 -9.48
CA TRP A 79 -11.26 -5.58 -8.75
C TRP A 79 -10.40 -5.55 -7.47
N ALA A 80 -10.34 -6.64 -6.70
CA ALA A 80 -9.53 -6.72 -5.49
C ALA A 80 -8.01 -6.64 -5.79
N GLU A 81 -7.54 -7.20 -6.91
CA GLU A 81 -6.15 -7.06 -7.37
C GLU A 81 -5.78 -5.61 -7.71
N ILE A 82 -6.67 -4.94 -8.44
CA ILE A 82 -6.48 -3.54 -8.84
C ILE A 82 -6.52 -2.64 -7.61
N MET A 83 -7.53 -2.79 -6.76
CA MET A 83 -7.67 -2.00 -5.53
C MET A 83 -6.54 -2.23 -4.54
N HIS A 84 -5.97 -3.43 -4.48
CA HIS A 84 -4.75 -3.67 -3.70
C HIS A 84 -3.57 -2.85 -4.24
N THR A 85 -3.41 -2.80 -5.56
CA THR A 85 -2.36 -1.98 -6.21
C THR A 85 -2.61 -0.50 -5.95
N VAL A 86 -3.86 -0.03 -6.07
CA VAL A 86 -4.26 1.34 -5.71
C VAL A 86 -3.89 1.67 -4.26
N ALA A 87 -4.14 0.75 -3.32
CA ALA A 87 -3.77 0.95 -1.92
C ALA A 87 -2.25 1.10 -1.72
N GLN A 88 -1.43 0.30 -2.42
CA GLN A 88 0.03 0.42 -2.38
C GLN A 88 0.50 1.76 -2.94
N VAL A 89 -0.08 2.22 -4.05
CA VAL A 89 0.26 3.52 -4.65
C VAL A 89 -0.15 4.67 -3.74
N LEU A 90 -1.34 4.61 -3.13
CA LEU A 90 -1.82 5.60 -2.16
C LEU A 90 -0.95 5.63 -0.90
N GLU A 91 -0.53 4.47 -0.39
CA GLU A 91 0.37 4.36 0.76
C GLU A 91 1.67 5.15 0.52
N VAL A 92 2.34 4.88 -0.60
CA VAL A 92 3.61 5.53 -0.94
C VAL A 92 3.41 7.00 -1.27
N TYR A 93 2.37 7.33 -2.04
CA TYR A 93 2.07 8.72 -2.39
C TYR A 93 1.79 9.54 -1.12
N GLY A 94 0.92 9.03 -0.25
CA GLY A 94 0.56 9.67 1.01
C GLY A 94 1.75 9.86 1.94
N ASP A 95 2.71 8.91 1.97
CA ASP A 95 3.94 9.08 2.73
C ASP A 95 4.83 10.18 2.16
N GLN A 96 5.04 10.18 0.83
CA GLN A 96 5.89 11.17 0.15
C GLN A 96 5.38 12.59 0.37
N ILE A 97 4.07 12.81 0.26
CA ILE A 97 3.46 14.13 0.45
C ILE A 97 3.00 14.40 1.90
N LYS A 98 3.25 13.45 2.82
CA LYS A 98 2.85 13.50 4.24
C LYS A 98 1.38 13.86 4.45
N ASN A 99 0.50 13.28 3.64
CA ASN A 99 -0.92 13.59 3.64
C ASN A 99 -1.75 12.45 4.25
N THR A 100 -2.37 12.73 5.40
CA THR A 100 -3.16 11.77 6.18
C THR A 100 -4.45 11.36 5.46
N ASP A 101 -5.09 12.24 4.69
CA ASP A 101 -6.30 11.89 3.92
C ASP A 101 -6.00 10.86 2.82
N VAL A 102 -4.85 11.00 2.16
CA VAL A 102 -4.38 10.02 1.17
C VAL A 102 -4.06 8.67 1.83
N LEU A 103 -3.43 8.69 3.00
CA LEU A 103 -3.14 7.48 3.77
C LEU A 103 -4.43 6.81 4.27
N GLN A 104 -5.43 7.59 4.68
CA GLN A 104 -6.75 7.06 5.06
C GLN A 104 -7.42 6.36 3.86
N ARG A 105 -7.32 6.93 2.65
CA ARG A 105 -7.81 6.25 1.43
C ARG A 105 -7.09 4.93 1.15
N ALA A 106 -5.79 4.83 1.46
CA ALA A 106 -5.06 3.56 1.35
C ALA A 106 -5.58 2.50 2.34
N VAL A 107 -5.87 2.91 3.58
CA VAL A 107 -6.50 2.07 4.61
C VAL A 107 -7.88 1.58 4.14
N ASP A 108 -8.72 2.48 3.65
CA ASP A 108 -10.08 2.14 3.19
C ASP A 108 -10.03 1.18 2.00
N ALA A 109 -9.15 1.42 1.03
CA ALA A 109 -8.93 0.52 -0.10
C ALA A 109 -8.48 -0.88 0.35
N CYS A 110 -7.56 -0.99 1.33
CA CYS A 110 -7.17 -2.28 1.89
C CYS A 110 -8.33 -2.99 2.56
N ARG A 111 -9.14 -2.28 3.37
CA ARG A 111 -10.31 -2.85 4.04
C ARG A 111 -11.31 -3.41 3.04
N SER A 112 -11.62 -2.67 1.98
CA SER A 112 -12.53 -3.17 0.94
C SER A 112 -11.98 -4.38 0.16
N VAL A 113 -10.66 -4.46 -0.03
CA VAL A 113 -10.01 -5.66 -0.61
C VAL A 113 -10.12 -6.86 0.33
N LEU A 114 -10.02 -6.66 1.64
CA LEU A 114 -10.12 -7.72 2.67
C LEU A 114 -11.54 -8.27 2.82
N GLU A 115 -12.58 -7.57 2.34
CA GLU A 115 -13.94 -8.12 2.23
C GLU A 115 -14.04 -9.21 1.15
N ILE A 116 -13.10 -9.27 0.20
CA ILE A 116 -13.07 -10.24 -0.90
C ILE A 116 -11.98 -11.28 -0.70
N ARG A 117 -10.77 -10.81 -0.38
CA ARG A 117 -9.64 -11.68 -0.06
C ARG A 117 -9.76 -12.10 1.38
N THR A 118 -9.97 -13.39 1.63
CA THR A 118 -9.99 -13.95 2.98
C THR A 118 -8.75 -14.81 3.23
N ARG A 119 -8.41 -15.01 4.51
CA ARG A 119 -7.27 -15.83 4.91
C ARG A 119 -7.39 -17.27 4.40
N GLU A 120 -8.61 -17.79 4.30
CA GLU A 120 -8.91 -19.17 3.91
C GLU A 120 -8.82 -19.39 2.41
N ARG A 121 -9.31 -18.44 1.61
CA ARG A 121 -9.40 -18.59 0.14
C ARG A 121 -8.11 -18.23 -0.58
N GLY A 122 -7.30 -17.36 0.01
CA GLY A 122 -6.08 -16.84 -0.61
C GLY A 122 -5.13 -16.30 0.44
N PRO A 123 -4.54 -17.14 1.30
CA PRO A 123 -3.77 -16.71 2.47
C PRO A 123 -2.65 -15.72 2.12
N LEU A 124 -1.87 -15.99 1.06
CA LEU A 124 -0.78 -15.10 0.64
C LEU A 124 -1.28 -13.74 0.13
N ALA A 125 -2.39 -13.72 -0.63
CA ALA A 125 -2.96 -12.48 -1.14
C ALA A 125 -3.62 -11.65 -0.02
N TRP A 126 -4.26 -12.32 0.94
CA TRP A 126 -4.76 -11.71 2.17
C TRP A 126 -3.63 -11.12 3.01
N ALA A 127 -2.54 -11.87 3.22
CA ALA A 127 -1.37 -11.41 3.97
C ALA A 127 -0.69 -10.21 3.30
N ALA A 128 -0.61 -10.18 1.96
CA ALA A 128 -0.13 -9.02 1.23
C ALA A 128 -0.99 -7.77 1.49
N THR A 129 -2.32 -7.91 1.47
CA THR A 129 -3.22 -6.80 1.79
C THR A 129 -3.11 -6.36 3.26
N GLN A 130 -2.99 -7.30 4.21
CA GLN A 130 -2.77 -7.00 5.63
C GLN A 130 -1.45 -6.26 5.86
N ASN A 131 -0.39 -6.63 5.14
CA ASN A 131 0.89 -5.92 5.23
C ASN A 131 0.79 -4.47 4.76
N THR A 132 0.10 -4.22 3.63
CA THR A 132 -0.17 -2.86 3.14
C THR A 132 -1.06 -2.09 4.12
N LEU A 133 -2.12 -2.72 4.65
CA LEU A 133 -2.99 -2.09 5.66
C LEU A 133 -2.18 -1.63 6.88
N GLY A 134 -1.37 -2.52 7.45
CA GLY A 134 -0.58 -2.16 8.63
C GLY A 134 0.51 -1.13 8.34
N SER A 135 1.10 -1.13 7.15
CA SER A 135 2.02 -0.08 6.71
C SER A 135 1.31 1.28 6.59
N ALA A 136 0.17 1.33 5.91
CA ALA A 136 -0.64 2.54 5.77
C ALA A 136 -1.12 3.10 7.12
N LEU A 137 -1.58 2.24 8.04
CA LEU A 137 -1.98 2.63 9.40
C LEU A 137 -0.81 3.19 10.21
N PHE A 138 0.38 2.57 10.10
CA PHE A 138 1.60 3.08 10.73
C PHE A 138 1.96 4.47 10.21
N LEU A 139 1.91 4.67 8.89
CA LEU A 139 2.22 5.94 8.26
C LEU A 139 1.19 7.01 8.64
N LEU A 140 -0.10 6.67 8.60
CA LEU A 140 -1.18 7.55 9.02
C LEU A 140 -0.93 8.03 10.45
N ASP A 141 -0.69 7.10 11.37
CA ASP A 141 -0.43 7.41 12.75
C ASP A 141 0.86 8.24 12.96
N ARG A 142 1.91 7.98 12.16
CA ARG A 142 3.18 8.74 12.18
C ARG A 142 3.01 10.18 11.72
N HIS A 143 2.13 10.43 10.74
CA HIS A 143 1.88 11.75 10.16
C HIS A 143 0.74 12.52 10.85
N SER A 144 -0.12 11.85 11.62
CA SER A 144 -1.14 12.50 12.45
C SER A 144 -0.52 13.24 13.64
N GLU A 145 -1.00 14.46 13.89
CA GLU A 145 -0.65 15.22 15.09
C GLU A 145 -1.07 14.47 16.36
N GLY A 146 -0.17 14.33 17.33
CA GLY A 146 -0.46 13.64 18.61
C GLY A 146 -0.57 12.11 18.54
N GLY A 147 -0.63 11.51 17.34
CA GLY A 147 -0.77 10.08 17.14
C GLY A 147 -2.22 9.64 16.92
N GLY A 148 -2.49 9.01 15.78
CA GLY A 148 -3.83 8.62 15.33
C GLY A 148 -4.46 7.43 16.06
N GLY A 149 -3.74 6.79 16.99
CA GLY A 149 -4.24 5.61 17.71
C GLY A 149 -4.27 4.35 16.85
N HIS A 150 -3.60 4.35 15.69
CA HIS A 150 -3.65 3.23 14.74
C HIS A 150 -2.52 2.20 14.95
N LEU A 151 -1.56 2.44 15.86
CA LEU A 151 -0.39 1.56 16.04
C LEU A 151 -0.77 0.13 16.47
N ALA A 152 -1.80 -0.03 17.30
CA ALA A 152 -2.25 -1.36 17.73
C ALA A 152 -2.88 -2.15 16.56
N GLU A 153 -3.67 -1.48 15.73
CA GLU A 153 -4.26 -2.08 14.53
C GLU A 153 -3.16 -2.41 13.50
N ALA A 154 -2.20 -1.49 13.30
CA ALA A 154 -1.05 -1.70 12.44
C ALA A 154 -0.22 -2.92 12.85
N GLU A 155 0.08 -3.05 14.15
CA GLU A 155 0.79 -4.20 14.70
C GLU A 155 0.03 -5.50 14.44
N THR A 156 -1.28 -5.53 14.68
CA THR A 156 -2.11 -6.72 14.48
C THR A 156 -2.11 -7.17 13.02
N ALA A 157 -2.28 -6.23 12.09
CA ALA A 157 -2.27 -6.50 10.66
C ALA A 157 -0.91 -7.04 10.19
N LEU A 158 0.19 -6.41 10.60
CA LEU A 158 1.55 -6.82 10.22
C LEU A 158 1.96 -8.17 10.85
N ALA A 159 1.60 -8.41 12.11
CA ALA A 159 1.86 -9.69 12.77
C ALA A 159 1.11 -10.83 12.07
N SER A 160 -0.16 -10.61 11.72
CA SER A 160 -0.95 -11.61 10.99
C SER A 160 -0.42 -11.88 9.58
N ALA A 161 0.02 -10.83 8.87
CA ALA A 161 0.67 -11.00 7.57
C ALA A 161 1.97 -11.80 7.68
N LEU A 162 2.81 -11.46 8.67
CA LEU A 162 4.08 -12.15 8.93
C LEU A 162 3.87 -13.64 9.21
N GLU A 163 2.92 -13.98 10.08
CA GLU A 163 2.57 -15.36 10.41
C GLU A 163 2.24 -16.17 9.15
N VAL A 164 1.36 -15.63 8.30
CA VAL A 164 0.94 -16.31 7.06
C VAL A 164 2.10 -16.43 6.07
N PHE A 165 2.91 -15.39 5.91
CA PHE A 165 4.08 -15.46 5.02
C PHE A 165 5.09 -16.50 5.50
N GLN A 166 5.31 -16.63 6.80
CA GLN A 166 6.19 -17.65 7.38
C GLN A 166 5.63 -19.05 7.15
N ALA A 167 4.34 -19.26 7.44
CA ALA A 167 3.66 -20.54 7.26
C ALA A 167 3.70 -21.05 5.81
N HIS A 168 3.72 -20.14 4.82
CA HIS A 168 3.75 -20.46 3.40
C HIS A 168 5.13 -20.31 2.75
N GLY A 169 6.20 -20.11 3.54
CA GLY A 169 7.57 -20.02 3.03
C GLY A 169 7.88 -18.77 2.19
N ALA A 170 7.04 -17.73 2.23
CA ALA A 170 7.22 -16.48 1.51
C ALA A 170 8.29 -15.58 2.18
N LYS A 171 9.55 -16.00 2.13
CA LYS A 171 10.69 -15.41 2.87
C LYS A 171 10.87 -13.91 2.63
N GLY A 172 10.75 -13.45 1.39
CA GLY A 172 10.90 -12.03 1.02
C GLY A 172 9.82 -11.16 1.69
N PRO A 173 8.53 -11.43 1.43
CA PRO A 173 7.42 -10.76 2.12
C PRO A 173 7.50 -10.86 3.65
N ALA A 174 7.85 -12.02 4.21
CA ALA A 174 8.03 -12.17 5.66
C ALA A 174 9.09 -11.21 6.22
N LYS A 175 10.23 -11.04 5.53
CA LYS A 175 11.27 -10.09 5.96
C LYS A 175 10.76 -8.64 5.96
N VAL A 176 9.98 -8.26 4.96
CA VAL A 176 9.38 -6.92 4.87
C VAL A 176 8.37 -6.71 6.00
N ALA A 177 7.45 -7.65 6.21
CA ALA A 177 6.45 -7.58 7.28
C ALA A 177 7.10 -7.50 8.68
N ALA A 178 8.14 -8.30 8.93
CA ALA A 178 8.89 -8.25 10.19
C ALA A 178 9.58 -6.90 10.42
N LYS A 179 10.15 -6.30 9.36
CA LYS A 179 10.76 -4.96 9.45
C LYS A 179 9.71 -3.90 9.77
N ASN A 180 8.58 -3.91 9.05
CA ASN A 180 7.49 -2.98 9.28
C ASN A 180 6.94 -3.11 10.71
N LEU A 181 6.72 -4.34 11.18
CA LEU A 181 6.28 -4.62 12.55
C LEU A 181 7.26 -4.06 13.59
N GLY A 182 8.57 -4.19 13.34
CA GLY A 182 9.60 -3.59 14.19
C GLY A 182 9.50 -2.06 14.28
N HIS A 183 9.19 -1.38 13.16
CA HIS A 183 8.98 0.07 13.18
C HIS A 183 7.75 0.47 13.99
N VAL A 184 6.64 -0.27 13.86
CA VAL A 184 5.40 -0.01 14.63
C VAL A 184 5.67 -0.13 16.13
N ARG A 185 6.29 -1.24 16.55
CA ARG A 185 6.60 -1.50 17.97
C ARG A 185 7.51 -0.42 18.56
N LYS A 186 8.57 -0.05 17.84
CA LYS A 186 9.49 1.00 18.27
C LYS A 186 8.78 2.36 18.46
N LEU A 187 7.90 2.73 17.54
CA LEU A 187 7.14 3.98 17.66
C LEU A 187 6.15 3.91 18.82
N ALA A 188 5.47 2.79 19.02
CA ALA A 188 4.54 2.58 20.13
C ALA A 188 5.24 2.69 21.50
N GLU A 189 6.42 2.08 21.66
CA GLU A 189 7.25 2.20 22.86
C GLU A 189 7.67 3.65 23.12
N THR A 190 8.13 4.35 22.08
CA THR A 190 8.55 5.76 22.18
C THR A 190 7.41 6.65 22.67
N ARG A 191 6.18 6.41 22.22
CA ARG A 191 5.01 7.20 22.63
C ARG A 191 4.52 6.87 24.03
N LYS A 192 4.53 5.59 24.42
CA LYS A 192 4.25 5.19 25.82
C LYS A 192 5.22 5.87 26.78
N GLY A 193 6.52 5.89 26.45
CA GLY A 193 7.53 6.57 27.25
C GLY A 193 7.34 8.09 27.35
N ARG A 194 6.78 8.75 26.32
CA ARG A 194 6.47 10.19 26.35
C ARG A 194 5.24 10.54 27.17
N GLN A 195 4.26 9.64 27.27
CA GLN A 195 3.07 9.84 28.11
C GLN A 195 3.37 9.69 29.61
N VAL A 196 4.45 9.01 29.98
CA VAL A 196 4.88 8.81 31.36
C VAL A 196 6.07 9.71 31.66
N VAL A 197 5.82 11.00 31.88
CA VAL A 197 6.75 11.88 32.59
C VAL A 197 5.92 12.58 33.66
N ASP A 198 5.92 12.05 34.87
CA ASP A 198 5.51 12.85 36.03
C ASP A 198 6.47 14.04 36.08
N PRO A 199 5.94 15.28 36.13
CA PRO A 199 6.80 16.43 36.25
C PRO A 199 7.65 16.34 37.53
N HIS A 200 8.97 16.51 37.38
CA HIS A 200 9.90 16.46 38.52
C HIS A 200 9.54 17.45 39.65
N TRP A 201 8.76 18.49 39.37
CA TRP A 201 8.31 19.48 40.34
C TRP A 201 7.19 19.00 41.27
N LEU A 202 6.58 17.84 41.01
CA LEU A 202 5.64 17.21 41.96
C LEU A 202 6.35 16.65 43.21
N ASP A 203 7.65 16.38 43.11
CA ASP A 203 8.45 15.94 44.25
C ASP A 203 8.85 17.10 45.17
N ASP A 204 8.85 18.34 44.67
CA ASP A 204 9.16 19.56 45.43
C ASP A 204 7.98 20.09 46.26
N LEU A 205 6.80 19.45 46.18
CA LEU A 205 5.56 19.84 46.87
C LEU A 205 5.21 18.93 48.08
N LYS A 206 6.11 18.03 48.49
CA LYS A 206 5.95 17.17 49.67
C LYS A 206 6.90 17.58 50.79
#